data_AF-A0A8S3ZRJ4-F1
#
_entry.id   AF-A0A8S3ZRJ4-F1
#
_cell.length_a   1.000
_cell.length_b   1.000
_cell.length_c   1.000
_cell.angle_alpha   90.00
_cell.angle_beta   90.00
_cell.angle_gamma   90.00
#
_symmetry.space_group_name_H-M   'P 1'
#
loop_
_entity.id
_entity.type
_entity.pdbx_description
1 polymer ?
#
loop_
_entity_poly.entity_id
_entity_poly.type
_entity_poly.pdbx_seq_one_letter_code
_entity_poly.pdbx_strand_id
1 'polypeptide(L)'
;MDKRLDKRARIARVEEVILEMGLTGCANSRIGLAHGTKKGISGGERKRLAFASEALTNPPIFFCDEPTSSLDTFMAQSIVQTLQVYSTSCV
;
A
#
# COMPACT_ATOMS: atom_id res chain seq x y z
N MET A 1 1.23 12.99 -3.23
CA MET A 1 2.69 13.04 -3.03
C MET A 1 3.19 14.43 -3.42
N ASP A 2 4.06 15.05 -2.60
CA ASP A 2 4.53 16.42 -2.84
C ASP A 2 5.24 16.55 -4.20
N LYS A 3 4.77 17.47 -5.04
CA LYS A 3 5.31 17.71 -6.39
C LYS A 3 6.68 18.42 -6.35
N ARG A 4 7.10 18.94 -5.19
CA ARG A 4 8.39 19.59 -4.97
C ARG A 4 9.53 18.61 -4.72
N LEU A 5 9.22 17.33 -4.46
CA LEU A 5 10.24 16.30 -4.28
C LEU A 5 10.98 16.03 -5.60
N ASP A 6 12.30 15.87 -5.50
CA ASP A 6 13.11 15.48 -6.64
C ASP A 6 12.77 14.04 -7.10
N LYS A 7 13.15 13.68 -8.32
CA LYS A 7 12.82 12.37 -8.89
C LYS A 7 13.38 11.22 -8.04
N ARG A 8 14.56 11.40 -7.44
CA ARG A 8 15.22 10.36 -6.64
C ARG A 8 14.47 10.13 -5.32
N ALA A 9 14.11 11.18 -4.60
CA ALA A 9 13.34 11.10 -3.35
C ALA A 9 11.96 10.49 -3.60
N ARG A 10 11.30 10.81 -4.72
CA ARG A 10 10.04 10.18 -5.10
C ARG A 10 10.18 8.67 -5.30
N ILE A 11 11.21 8.23 -5.99
CA ILE A 11 11.48 6.81 -6.21
C ILE A 11 11.81 6.13 -4.88
N ALA A 12 12.65 6.75 -4.04
CA ALA A 12 12.98 6.22 -2.73
C ALA A 12 11.75 6.04 -1.84
N ARG A 13 10.82 7.02 -1.83
CA ARG A 13 9.56 6.90 -1.07
C ARG A 13 8.65 5.79 -1.63
N VAL A 14 8.62 5.61 -2.94
CA VAL A 14 7.86 4.52 -3.57
C VAL A 14 8.43 3.15 -3.18
N GLU A 15 9.76 2.99 -3.21
CA GLU A 15 10.45 1.76 -2.80
C GLU A 15 10.18 1.41 -1.33
N GLU A 16 10.27 2.41 -0.44
CA GLU A 16 9.97 2.27 0.99
C GLU A 16 8.53 1.78 1.21
N VAL A 17 7.54 2.41 0.58
CA VAL A 17 6.13 2.00 0.72
C VAL A 17 5.87 0.63 0.11
N ILE A 18 6.52 0.27 -1.01
CA ILE A 18 6.41 -1.08 -1.61
C ILE A 18 6.90 -2.13 -0.61
N LEU A 19 8.00 -1.86 0.11
CA LEU A 19 8.55 -2.75 1.11
C LEU A 19 7.63 -2.88 2.33
N GLU A 20 7.19 -1.75 2.91
CA GLU A 20 6.30 -1.71 4.08
C GLU A 20 4.97 -2.45 3.85
N MET A 21 4.47 -2.44 2.62
CA MET A 21 3.21 -3.07 2.22
C MET A 21 3.39 -4.50 1.71
N GLY A 22 4.61 -5.04 1.71
CA GLY A 22 4.90 -6.38 1.20
C GLY A 22 4.51 -6.57 -0.27
N LEU A 23 4.68 -5.54 -1.10
CA LEU A 23 4.34 -5.54 -2.52
C LEU A 23 5.55 -5.81 -3.43
N THR A 24 6.72 -6.10 -2.86
CA THR A 24 7.97 -6.39 -3.59
C THR A 24 7.81 -7.48 -4.66
N GLY A 25 7.07 -8.56 -4.35
CA GLY A 25 6.83 -9.66 -5.29
C GLY A 25 5.98 -9.27 -6.51
N CYS A 26 5.21 -8.19 -6.44
CA CYS A 26 4.35 -7.71 -7.50
C CYS A 26 4.66 -6.27 -7.97
N ALA A 27 5.80 -5.70 -7.55
CA ALA A 27 6.15 -4.30 -7.82
C ALA A 27 6.18 -3.95 -9.32
N ASN A 28 6.61 -4.90 -10.15
CA ASN A 28 6.70 -4.76 -11.60
C ASN A 28 5.52 -5.43 -12.35
N SER A 29 4.55 -5.97 -11.61
CA SER A 29 3.38 -6.63 -12.19
C SER A 29 2.31 -5.61 -12.56
N ARG A 30 1.58 -5.88 -13.65
CA ARG A 30 0.41 -5.06 -14.01
C ARG A 30 -0.72 -5.32 -13.02
N ILE A 31 -1.36 -4.25 -12.53
CA ILE A 31 -2.52 -4.33 -11.61
C ILE A 31 -3.68 -5.15 -12.21
N GLY A 32 -3.87 -5.06 -13.54
CA GLY A 32 -4.96 -5.72 -14.26
C GLY A 32 -6.31 -5.01 -14.09
N LEU A 33 -7.28 -5.39 -14.93
CA LEU A 33 -8.65 -4.88 -14.84
C LEU A 33 -9.46 -5.77 -13.90
N ALA A 34 -10.32 -5.17 -13.07
CA ALA A 34 -11.11 -5.91 -12.08
C ALA A 34 -12.02 -6.99 -12.70
N HIS A 35 -12.42 -6.85 -13.98
CA HIS A 35 -13.33 -7.74 -14.70
C HIS A 35 -12.78 -8.13 -16.10
N GLY A 36 -11.46 -8.05 -16.31
CA GLY A 36 -10.84 -8.30 -17.62
C GLY A 36 -10.20 -9.68 -17.75
N THR A 37 -10.10 -10.18 -18.98
CA THR A 37 -9.44 -11.44 -19.37
C THR A 37 -7.93 -11.50 -19.06
N LYS A 38 -7.29 -10.37 -18.74
CA LYS A 38 -5.88 -10.33 -18.31
C LYS A 38 -5.77 -10.38 -16.79
N LYS A 39 -5.29 -11.51 -16.26
CA LYS A 39 -4.88 -11.66 -14.84
C LYS A 39 -3.82 -10.61 -14.49
N GLY A 40 -4.08 -9.83 -13.44
CA GLY A 40 -3.14 -8.89 -12.83
C GLY A 40 -2.75 -9.34 -11.43
N ILE A 41 -2.54 -8.38 -10.53
CA ILE A 41 -2.30 -8.67 -9.10
C ILE A 41 -3.55 -9.28 -8.44
N SER A 42 -3.32 -10.06 -7.38
CA SER A 42 -4.36 -10.66 -6.55
C SER A 42 -5.26 -9.62 -5.88
N GLY A 43 -6.44 -10.06 -5.40
CA GLY A 43 -7.38 -9.17 -4.71
C GLY A 43 -6.80 -8.52 -3.46
N GLY A 44 -6.00 -9.24 -2.68
CA GLY A 44 -5.39 -8.68 -1.49
C GLY A 44 -4.15 -7.82 -1.77
N GLU A 45 -3.35 -8.12 -2.81
CA GLU A 45 -2.33 -7.19 -3.29
C GLU A 45 -2.96 -5.88 -3.76
N ARG A 46 -4.14 -5.92 -4.40
CA ARG A 46 -4.88 -4.72 -4.81
C ARG A 46 -5.32 -3.88 -3.61
N LYS A 47 -5.75 -4.50 -2.50
CA LYS A 47 -6.10 -3.75 -1.28
C LYS A 47 -4.88 -3.09 -0.64
N ARG A 48 -3.77 -3.82 -0.52
CA ARG A 48 -2.51 -3.24 -0.02
C ARG A 48 -2.01 -2.13 -0.92
N LEU A 49 -2.17 -2.25 -2.25
CA LEU A 49 -1.84 -1.18 -3.19
C LEU A 49 -2.72 0.06 -3.00
N ALA A 50 -4.01 -0.09 -2.72
CA ALA A 50 -4.89 1.03 -2.40
C ALA A 50 -4.48 1.74 -1.11
N PHE A 51 -4.05 0.98 -0.09
CA PHE A 51 -3.49 1.58 1.13
C PHE A 51 -2.15 2.27 0.86
N ALA A 52 -1.26 1.61 0.10
CA ALA A 52 0.04 2.13 -0.31
C ALA A 52 -0.07 3.50 -1.01
N SER A 53 -1.06 3.68 -1.89
CA SER A 53 -1.22 4.96 -2.61
C SER A 53 -1.54 6.14 -1.70
N GLU A 54 -2.26 5.91 -0.60
CA GLU A 54 -2.53 6.93 0.41
C GLU A 54 -1.30 7.14 1.31
N ALA A 55 -0.65 6.06 1.72
CA ALA A 55 0.56 6.08 2.56
C ALA A 55 1.74 6.84 1.91
N LEU A 56 1.81 6.91 0.57
CA LEU A 56 2.78 7.74 -0.15
C LEU A 56 2.75 9.23 0.28
N THR A 57 1.62 9.71 0.79
CA THR A 57 1.49 11.11 1.25
C THR A 57 1.88 11.31 2.70
N ASN A 58 2.12 10.24 3.46
CA ASN A 58 2.29 10.26 4.90
C ASN A 58 1.25 11.16 5.60
N PRO A 59 -0.05 10.85 5.47
CA PRO A 59 -1.08 11.70 6.04
C PRO A 59 -1.01 11.63 7.58
N PRO A 60 -1.27 12.73 8.30
CA PRO A 60 -1.24 12.75 9.76
C PRO A 60 -2.40 11.95 10.39
N ILE A 61 -3.43 11.64 9.61
CA ILE A 61 -4.62 10.90 10.04
C ILE A 61 -5.00 9.93 8.93
N PHE A 62 -5.22 8.66 9.29
CA PHE A 62 -5.81 7.65 8.43
C PHE A 62 -7.27 7.39 8.84
N PHE A 63 -8.20 7.49 7.89
CA PHE A 63 -9.55 6.96 8.04
C PHE A 63 -9.60 5.58 7.40
N CYS A 64 -9.98 4.57 8.18
CA CYS A 64 -10.05 3.18 7.71
C CYS A 64 -11.43 2.62 8.03
N ASP A 65 -12.24 2.42 6.99
CA ASP A 65 -13.52 1.73 7.11
C ASP A 65 -13.33 0.24 6.79
N GLU A 66 -13.63 -0.61 7.76
CA GLU A 66 -13.43 -2.06 7.71
C GLU A 66 -12.11 -2.54 7.03
N PRO A 67 -10.92 -2.10 7.47
CA PRO A 67 -9.65 -2.28 6.75
C PRO A 67 -9.22 -3.75 6.58
N THR A 68 -9.82 -4.65 7.35
CA THR A 68 -9.54 -6.09 7.32
C THR A 68 -10.64 -6.90 6.65
N SER A 69 -11.72 -6.28 6.18
CA SER A 69 -12.81 -7.02 5.56
C SER A 69 -12.33 -7.74 4.31
N SER A 70 -12.88 -8.93 4.06
CA SER A 70 -12.58 -9.77 2.88
C SER A 70 -11.07 -10.00 2.63
N LEU A 71 -10.25 -10.00 3.69
CA LEU A 71 -8.86 -10.44 3.69
C LEU A 71 -8.73 -11.75 4.48
N ASP A 72 -7.77 -12.59 4.09
CA ASP A 72 -7.37 -13.70 4.94
C ASP A 72 -6.61 -13.21 6.19
N THR A 73 -6.46 -14.08 7.18
CA THR A 73 -5.84 -13.77 8.47
C THR A 73 -4.44 -13.18 8.34
N PHE A 74 -3.62 -13.70 7.43
CA PHE A 74 -2.25 -13.23 7.24
C PHE A 74 -2.24 -11.83 6.62
N MET A 75 -3.08 -11.58 5.62
CA MET A 75 -3.20 -10.26 5.00
C MET A 75 -3.79 -9.22 5.94
N ALA A 76 -4.79 -9.57 6.73
CA ALA A 76 -5.38 -8.67 7.73
C ALA A 76 -4.33 -8.25 8.78
N GLN A 77 -3.54 -9.22 9.27
CA GLN A 77 -2.44 -8.93 10.21
C GLN A 77 -1.42 -7.98 9.60
N SER A 78 -1.03 -8.20 8.34
CA SER A 78 -0.07 -7.32 7.65
C SER A 78 -0.56 -5.87 7.58
N ILE A 79 -1.84 -5.63 7.24
CA ILE A 79 -2.40 -4.27 7.23
C ILE A 79 -2.40 -3.64 8.62
N VAL A 80 -2.79 -4.39 9.66
CA VAL A 80 -2.80 -3.89 11.04
C VAL A 80 -1.39 -3.52 11.51
N GLN A 81 -0.39 -4.34 11.19
CA GLN A 81 1.00 -4.06 11.53
C GLN A 81 1.50 -2.79 10.83
N THR A 82 1.14 -2.58 9.56
CA THR A 82 1.49 -1.35 8.87
C THR A 82 0.82 -0.14 9.52
N LEU A 83 -0.48 -0.22 9.84
CA LEU A 83 -1.19 0.85 10.56
C LEU A 83 -0.53 1.20 11.90
N GLN A 84 -0.03 0.20 12.64
CA GLN A 84 0.71 0.44 13.88
C GLN A 84 1.99 1.24 13.64
N VAL A 85 2.79 0.90 12.61
CA VAL A 85 4.01 1.63 12.26
C VAL A 85 3.69 3.10 12.02
N TYR A 86 2.68 3.40 11.18
CA TYR A 86 2.25 4.76 10.87
C TYR A 86 1.69 5.51 12.09
N SER A 87 1.03 4.80 13.02
CA SER A 87 0.55 5.40 14.27
C SER A 87 1.69 5.86 15.19
N THR A 88 2.81 5.12 15.25
CA THR A 88 3.97 5.48 16.10
C THR A 88 4.91 6.51 15.48
N SER A 89 4.87 6.69 14.15
CA SER A 89 5.68 7.71 13.47
C SER A 89 5.16 9.14 13.65
N CYS A 90 3.97 9.32 14.23
CA CYS A 90 3.46 10.62 14.67
C CYS A 90 3.94 10.94 16.10
N VAL A 91 5.22 11.29 16.23
CA VAL A 91 5.78 11.98 17.41
C VAL A 91 6.64 13.14 16.95
#